data_AF-A0A1V3XVE0-F1
#
_entry.id   AF-A0A1V3XVE0-F1
#
_cell.length_a   1.000
_cell.length_b   1.000
_cell.length_c   1.000
_cell.angle_alpha   90.00
_cell.angle_beta   90.00
_cell.angle_gamma   90.00
#
_symmetry.space_group_name_H-M   'P 1'
#
loop_
_entity.id
_entity.type
_entity.pdbx_description
1 polymer ?
#
loop_
_entity_poly.entity_id
_entity_poly.type
_entity_poly.pdbx_seq_one_letter_code
_entity_poly.pdbx_strand_id
1 'polypeptide(L)'
;MDCEFDCRDFRDEDLSRLCTERVVFSGCDFSGVNLAESQHRGSAFRNCTFERTALWHSTFQQCSLLGSVFVGCRLRPLTFDDVDFTLAVLAGNDLRGADLSGCRLRETSLVEADLRKAVLRGPT
;
A
#
# COMPACT_ATOMS: atom_id res chain seq x y z
N MET A 1 16.43 -11.39 11.22
CA MET A 1 16.30 -10.23 12.13
C MET A 1 15.19 -9.39 11.54
N ASP A 2 14.08 -9.31 12.24
CA ASP A 2 12.89 -8.61 11.77
C ASP A 2 13.13 -7.14 12.09
N CYS A 3 13.16 -6.29 11.06
CA CYS A 3 13.41 -4.87 11.21
C CYS A 3 12.08 -4.18 11.50
N GLU A 4 12.05 -3.32 12.52
CA GLU A 4 10.85 -2.57 12.90
C GLU A 4 11.17 -1.07 12.99
N PHE A 5 10.25 -0.27 12.45
CA PHE A 5 10.24 1.18 12.49
C PHE A 5 8.91 1.65 13.10
N ASP A 6 9.00 2.47 14.14
CA ASP A 6 7.83 3.02 14.83
C ASP A 6 7.85 4.54 14.80
N CYS A 7 6.72 5.15 14.42
CA CYS A 7 6.51 6.60 14.32
C CYS A 7 7.63 7.34 13.55
N ARG A 8 8.22 6.68 12.56
CA ARG A 8 9.30 7.25 11.75
C ARG A 8 8.72 8.13 10.66
N ASP A 9 9.37 9.26 10.46
CA ASP A 9 9.11 10.20 9.37
C ASP A 9 10.08 9.91 8.23
N PHE A 10 9.54 9.50 7.08
CA PHE A 10 10.30 9.27 5.84
C PHE A 10 9.95 10.30 4.77
N ARG A 11 9.25 11.40 5.12
CA ARG A 11 8.67 12.31 4.12
C ARG A 11 9.67 12.79 3.08
N ASP A 12 9.20 12.86 1.84
CA ASP A 12 9.93 13.32 0.67
C ASP A 12 11.24 12.54 0.36
N GLU A 13 11.47 11.40 1.02
CA GLU A 13 12.62 10.54 0.71
C GLU A 13 12.46 9.82 -0.63
N ASP A 14 13.60 9.54 -1.27
CA ASP A 14 13.66 8.63 -2.41
C ASP A 14 14.00 7.22 -1.94
N LEU A 15 12.96 6.39 -1.88
CA LEU A 15 13.02 4.97 -1.55
C LEU A 15 12.64 4.12 -2.77
N SER A 16 12.88 4.64 -3.99
CA SER A 16 12.61 3.88 -5.21
C SER A 16 13.42 2.60 -5.23
N ARG A 17 12.80 1.52 -5.70
CA ARG A 17 13.39 0.17 -5.73
C ARG A 17 13.78 -0.38 -4.35
N LEU A 18 13.26 0.20 -3.26
CA LEU A 18 13.43 -0.37 -1.92
C LEU A 18 12.91 -1.80 -1.88
N CYS A 19 13.73 -2.71 -1.36
CA CYS A 19 13.33 -4.08 -1.09
C CYS A 19 13.15 -4.27 0.42
N THR A 20 11.99 -4.75 0.84
CA THR A 20 11.73 -5.13 2.23
C THR A 20 11.24 -6.57 2.31
N GLU A 21 11.80 -7.34 3.22
CA GLU A 21 11.32 -8.68 3.55
C GLU A 21 11.07 -8.80 5.05
N ARG A 22 9.81 -9.05 5.43
CA ARG A 22 9.38 -9.20 6.84
C ARG A 22 9.78 -8.00 7.72
N VAL A 23 9.58 -6.79 7.19
CA VAL A 23 9.80 -5.53 7.91
C VAL A 23 8.47 -4.98 8.42
N VAL A 24 8.47 -4.41 9.62
CA VAL A 24 7.30 -3.77 10.22
C VAL A 24 7.51 -2.26 10.26
N PHE A 25 6.55 -1.53 9.68
CA PHE A 25 6.41 -0.09 9.80
C PHE A 25 5.10 0.19 10.55
N SER A 26 5.19 0.87 11.69
CA SER A 26 4.06 1.21 12.55
C SER A 26 3.96 2.71 12.68
N GLY A 27 2.81 3.31 12.33
CA GLY A 27 2.59 4.75 12.48
C GLY A 27 3.56 5.64 11.68
N CYS A 28 4.19 5.11 10.63
CA CYS A 28 5.19 5.82 9.86
C CYS A 28 4.55 6.75 8.81
N ASP A 29 5.21 7.86 8.51
CA ASP A 29 4.78 8.82 7.50
C ASP A 29 5.62 8.68 6.22
N PHE A 30 4.97 8.28 5.13
CA PHE A 30 5.53 8.14 3.78
C PHE A 30 5.00 9.23 2.82
N SER A 31 4.54 10.36 3.35
CA SER A 31 4.01 11.44 2.52
C SER A 31 5.09 12.03 1.61
N GLY A 32 4.77 12.19 0.32
CA GLY A 32 5.70 12.67 -0.69
C GLY A 32 6.81 11.68 -1.10
N VAL A 33 6.89 10.51 -0.46
CA VAL A 33 7.95 9.53 -0.71
C VAL A 33 7.84 8.95 -2.12
N ASN A 34 9.00 8.71 -2.73
CA ASN A 34 9.10 7.90 -3.93
C ASN A 34 9.33 6.44 -3.56
N LEU A 35 8.29 5.60 -3.64
CA LEU A 35 8.35 4.13 -3.54
C LEU A 35 8.16 3.47 -4.92
N ALA A 36 8.45 4.19 -6.00
CA ALA A 36 8.35 3.60 -7.33
C ALA A 36 9.25 2.36 -7.46
N GLU A 37 8.75 1.32 -8.14
CA GLU A 37 9.48 0.08 -8.40
C GLU A 37 9.91 -0.69 -7.13
N SER A 38 9.37 -0.36 -5.96
CA SER A 38 9.70 -1.04 -4.71
C SER A 38 9.13 -2.47 -4.64
N GLN A 39 9.75 -3.32 -3.83
CA GLN A 39 9.36 -4.71 -3.65
C GLN A 39 9.21 -5.04 -2.17
N HIS A 40 8.01 -5.48 -1.77
CA HIS A 40 7.69 -5.76 -0.40
C HIS A 40 7.13 -7.18 -0.26
N ARG A 41 7.76 -7.99 0.59
CA ARG A 41 7.35 -9.38 0.83
C ARG A 41 7.18 -9.64 2.32
N GLY A 42 5.98 -10.05 2.73
CA GLY A 42 5.71 -10.36 4.14
C GLY A 42 5.83 -9.16 5.08
N SER A 43 5.89 -7.94 4.54
CA SER A 43 6.07 -6.71 5.31
C SER A 43 4.72 -6.15 5.78
N ALA A 44 4.73 -5.40 6.88
CA ALA A 44 3.55 -4.76 7.44
C ALA A 44 3.74 -3.24 7.49
N PHE A 45 2.77 -2.49 6.97
CA PHE A 45 2.65 -1.04 7.11
C PHE A 45 1.35 -0.77 7.86
N ARG A 46 1.45 -0.70 9.18
CA ARG A 46 0.32 -0.61 10.10
C ARG A 46 0.09 0.85 10.45
N ASN A 47 -1.12 1.34 10.24
CA ASN A 47 -1.53 2.72 10.54
C ASN A 47 -0.54 3.75 9.97
N CYS A 48 0.01 3.48 8.78
CA CYS A 48 0.96 4.38 8.12
C CYS A 48 0.22 5.36 7.20
N THR A 49 0.85 6.50 6.95
CA THR A 49 0.31 7.55 6.09
C THR A 49 1.05 7.58 4.76
N PHE A 50 0.29 7.53 3.67
CA PHE A 50 0.78 7.65 2.30
C PHE A 50 0.02 8.80 1.61
N GLU A 51 0.50 10.03 1.75
CA GLU A 51 -0.07 11.17 1.03
C GLU A 51 0.82 11.57 -0.14
N ARG A 52 0.25 11.64 -1.35
CA ARG A 52 0.98 12.02 -2.57
C ARG A 52 2.22 11.15 -2.86
N THR A 53 2.29 9.96 -2.27
CA THR A 53 3.35 8.97 -2.47
C THR A 53 3.31 8.37 -3.87
N ALA A 54 4.47 8.15 -4.47
CA ALA A 54 4.59 7.40 -5.72
C ALA A 54 4.80 5.92 -5.43
N LEU A 55 3.90 5.06 -5.91
CA LEU A 55 3.88 3.60 -5.71
C LEU A 55 3.73 2.86 -7.05
N TRP A 56 3.99 3.54 -8.16
CA TRP A 56 3.87 2.93 -9.48
C TRP A 56 5.00 1.91 -9.70
N HIS A 57 4.71 0.85 -10.43
CA HIS A 57 5.55 -0.31 -10.65
C HIS A 57 6.00 -1.07 -9.38
N SER A 58 5.48 -0.77 -8.19
CA SER A 58 5.82 -1.54 -6.99
C SER A 58 5.01 -2.84 -6.89
N THR A 59 5.47 -3.72 -6.00
CA THR A 59 4.85 -5.03 -5.73
C THR A 59 4.76 -5.26 -4.23
N PHE A 60 3.57 -5.65 -3.75
CA PHE A 60 3.33 -6.09 -2.38
C PHE A 60 2.81 -7.53 -2.40
N GLN A 61 3.57 -8.45 -1.79
CA GLN A 61 3.22 -9.86 -1.70
C GLN A 61 3.12 -10.28 -0.24
N GLN A 62 1.98 -10.86 0.14
CA GLN A 62 1.74 -11.36 1.50
C GLN A 62 1.93 -10.27 2.56
N CYS A 63 1.60 -9.03 2.20
CA CYS A 63 1.81 -7.83 3.02
C CYS A 63 0.55 -7.46 3.80
N SER A 64 0.73 -6.65 4.84
CA SER A 64 -0.38 -6.00 5.54
C SER A 64 -0.26 -4.48 5.42
N LEU A 65 -1.35 -3.83 5.02
CA LEU A 65 -1.55 -2.38 4.97
C LEU A 65 -2.64 -1.95 5.97
N LEU A 66 -2.77 -2.70 7.07
CA LEU A 66 -3.82 -2.54 8.09
C LEU A 66 -3.92 -1.09 8.57
N GLY A 67 -5.11 -0.50 8.44
CA GLY A 67 -5.39 0.85 8.94
C GLY A 67 -4.61 1.97 8.25
N SER A 68 -3.84 1.67 7.20
CA SER A 68 -3.05 2.67 6.49
C SER A 68 -3.91 3.55 5.59
N VAL A 69 -3.48 4.80 5.42
CA VAL A 69 -4.23 5.83 4.69
C VAL A 69 -3.47 6.21 3.42
N PHE A 70 -4.16 6.17 2.29
CA PHE A 70 -3.64 6.55 0.98
C PHE A 70 -4.45 7.70 0.41
N VAL A 71 -3.81 8.85 0.13
CA VAL A 71 -4.49 10.03 -0.44
C VAL A 71 -3.67 10.61 -1.57
N GLY A 72 -4.26 10.68 -2.76
CA GLY A 72 -3.61 11.27 -3.94
C GLY A 72 -2.35 10.52 -4.40
N CYS A 73 -2.28 9.21 -4.16
CA CYS A 73 -1.12 8.40 -4.50
C CYS A 73 -1.08 8.07 -6.00
N ARG A 74 0.13 7.89 -6.53
CA ARG A 74 0.34 7.34 -7.88
C ARG A 74 0.48 5.83 -7.78
N LEU A 75 -0.64 5.12 -7.89
CA LEU A 75 -0.74 3.67 -7.66
C LEU A 75 -0.69 2.80 -8.93
N ARG A 76 -0.44 3.35 -10.13
CA ARG A 76 -0.57 2.55 -11.37
C ARG A 76 0.65 2.61 -12.29
N PRO A 77 1.05 1.46 -12.86
CA PRO A 77 0.61 0.10 -12.50
C PRO A 77 1.12 -0.30 -11.10
N LEU A 78 0.47 -1.23 -10.41
CA LEU A 78 0.88 -1.75 -9.10
C LEU A 78 0.35 -3.17 -8.93
N THR A 79 1.14 -4.02 -8.28
CA THR A 79 0.78 -5.41 -8.03
C THR A 79 0.50 -5.63 -6.54
N PHE A 80 -0.67 -6.17 -6.24
CA PHE A 80 -1.02 -6.69 -4.94
C PHE A 80 -1.28 -8.19 -5.05
N ASP A 81 -0.62 -8.98 -4.20
CA ASP A 81 -0.78 -10.43 -4.12
C ASP A 81 -0.92 -10.81 -2.65
N ASP A 82 -2.08 -11.33 -2.25
CA ASP A 82 -2.40 -11.69 -0.86
C ASP A 82 -2.14 -10.54 0.14
N VAL A 83 -2.70 -9.36 -0.14
CA VAL A 83 -2.51 -8.16 0.71
C VAL A 83 -3.72 -7.91 1.59
N ASP A 84 -3.45 -7.62 2.87
CA ASP A 84 -4.48 -7.23 3.83
C ASP A 84 -4.62 -5.72 3.92
N PHE A 85 -5.73 -5.18 3.40
CA PHE A 85 -6.13 -3.77 3.49
C PHE A 85 -7.21 -3.54 4.55
N THR A 86 -7.38 -4.44 5.53
CA THR A 86 -8.38 -4.26 6.58
C THR A 86 -8.25 -2.87 7.20
N LEU A 87 -9.37 -2.16 7.36
CA LEU A 87 -9.42 -0.77 7.87
C LEU A 87 -8.65 0.29 7.07
N ALA A 88 -8.05 -0.05 5.93
CA ALA A 88 -7.30 0.92 5.13
C ALA A 88 -8.22 1.92 4.43
N VAL A 89 -7.69 3.10 4.13
CA VAL A 89 -8.39 4.14 3.38
C VAL A 89 -7.71 4.30 2.02
N LEU A 90 -8.42 3.92 0.96
CA LEU A 90 -8.00 4.08 -0.44
C LEU A 90 -8.86 5.13 -1.16
N ALA A 91 -9.60 5.95 -0.40
CA ALA A 91 -10.59 6.88 -0.93
C ALA A 91 -9.99 7.87 -1.95
N GLY A 92 -10.74 8.15 -3.02
CA GLY A 92 -10.35 9.09 -4.08
C GLY A 92 -9.16 8.65 -4.95
N ASN A 93 -8.54 7.50 -4.69
CA ASN A 93 -7.41 7.03 -5.49
C ASN A 93 -7.89 6.41 -6.81
N ASP A 94 -7.03 6.51 -7.82
CA ASP A 94 -7.28 5.90 -9.11
C ASP A 94 -6.71 4.47 -9.15
N LEU A 95 -7.61 3.50 -9.01
CA LEU A 95 -7.33 2.05 -8.94
C LEU A 95 -7.78 1.33 -10.23
N ARG A 96 -7.92 2.07 -11.34
CA ARG A 96 -8.39 1.50 -12.60
C ARG A 96 -7.54 0.34 -13.08
N GLY A 97 -8.16 -0.80 -13.35
CA GLY A 97 -7.45 -1.99 -13.81
C GLY A 97 -6.57 -2.66 -12.75
N ALA A 98 -6.62 -2.21 -11.49
CA ALA A 98 -5.91 -2.90 -10.41
C ALA A 98 -6.52 -4.29 -10.18
N ASP A 99 -5.66 -5.29 -10.01
CA ASP A 99 -6.08 -6.59 -9.53
C ASP A 99 -6.00 -6.61 -8.01
N LEU A 100 -7.16 -6.70 -7.35
CA LEU A 100 -7.31 -6.82 -5.91
C LEU A 100 -7.90 -8.19 -5.56
N SER A 101 -7.80 -9.18 -6.47
CA SER A 101 -8.21 -10.54 -6.20
C SER A 101 -7.36 -11.16 -5.08
N GLY A 102 -8.01 -11.92 -4.19
CA GLY A 102 -7.37 -12.51 -3.02
C GLY A 102 -7.05 -11.52 -1.90
N CYS A 103 -7.07 -10.21 -2.14
CA CYS A 103 -6.83 -9.21 -1.11
C CYS A 103 -7.98 -9.16 -0.09
N ARG A 104 -7.64 -8.91 1.17
CA ARG A 104 -8.64 -8.70 2.24
C ARG A 104 -9.00 -7.22 2.29
N LEU A 105 -10.26 -6.91 2.03
CA LEU A 105 -10.77 -5.53 1.96
C LEU A 105 -11.80 -5.22 3.07
N ARG A 106 -11.69 -5.88 4.22
CA ARG A 106 -12.67 -5.74 5.31
C ARG A 106 -12.61 -4.32 5.86
N GLU A 107 -13.75 -3.62 5.86
CA GLU A 107 -13.85 -2.25 6.38
C GLU A 107 -12.88 -1.28 5.67
N THR A 108 -12.41 -1.62 4.46
CA THR A 108 -11.61 -0.73 3.62
C THR A 108 -12.50 0.35 3.01
N SER A 109 -12.10 1.61 3.13
CA SER A 109 -12.80 2.71 2.45
C SER A 109 -12.33 2.84 1.01
N LEU A 110 -13.25 2.62 0.08
CA LEU A 110 -13.08 2.83 -1.36
C LEU A 110 -13.95 3.99 -1.87
N VAL A 111 -14.38 4.88 -0.98
CA VAL A 111 -15.22 6.04 -1.32
C VAL A 111 -14.52 6.88 -2.39
N GLU A 112 -15.22 7.21 -3.47
CA GLU A 112 -14.69 8.00 -4.60
C GLU A 112 -13.46 7.39 -5.32
N ALA A 113 -13.06 6.16 -4.98
CA ALA A 113 -11.99 5.50 -5.71
C ALA A 113 -12.45 5.12 -7.13
N ASP A 114 -11.59 5.36 -8.13
CA ASP A 114 -11.88 4.96 -9.51
C ASP A 114 -11.52 3.49 -9.72
N LEU A 115 -12.52 2.62 -9.67
CA LEU A 115 -12.38 1.17 -9.79
C LEU A 115 -12.72 0.64 -11.19
N ARG A 116 -12.80 1.50 -12.21
CA ARG A 116 -13.14 1.03 -13.58
C ARG A 116 -12.12 -0.02 -14.03
N LYS A 117 -12.61 -1.19 -14.45
CA LYS A 117 -11.81 -2.37 -14.87
C LYS A 117 -11.00 -3.03 -13.74
N ALA A 118 -11.14 -2.61 -12.49
CA ALA A 118 -10.50 -3.31 -11.37
C ALA A 118 -11.13 -4.70 -11.16
N VAL A 119 -10.35 -5.64 -10.64
CA VAL A 119 -10.81 -6.99 -10.27
C VAL A 119 -10.95 -7.07 -8.77
N LEU A 120 -12.17 -7.29 -8.28
CA LEU A 120 -12.48 -7.45 -6.85
C LEU A 120 -13.07 -8.84 -6.64
N ARG A 121 -12.25 -9.78 -6.18
CA ARG A 121 -12.67 -11.12 -5.81
C ARG A 121 -12.08 -11.44 -4.45
N GLY A 122 -12.92 -11.81 -3.49
CA GLY A 122 -12.43 -12.19 -2.16
C GLY A 122 -11.53 -13.43 -2.22
N PRO A 123 -10.74 -13.68 -1.16
CA PRO A 123 -10.04 -14.94 -1.01
C PRO A 123 -11.05 -16.10 -1.01
N THR A 124 -10.73 -17.18 -1.72
CA THR A 124 -11.49 -18.44 -1.69
C THR A 124 -11.36 -19.14 -0.35
#